data_AF-A0A350RJ91-F1
#
_entry.id   AF-A0A350RJ91-F1
#
_cell.length_a   1.000
_cell.length_b   1.000
_cell.length_c   1.000
_cell.angle_alpha   90.00
_cell.angle_beta   90.00
_cell.angle_gamma   90.00
#
_symmetry.space_group_name_H-M   'P 1'
#
loop_
_entity.id
_entity.type
_entity.pdbx_description
1 polymer ?
#
loop_
_entity_poly.entity_id
_entity_poly.type
_entity_poly.pdbx_seq_one_letter_code
_entity_poly.pdbx_strand_id
1 'polypeptide(L)'
;MAQWPLPPDLHSRIEGGPLCPFHDHSLGSRDGRIPRFDDSHACVRCVSALTEGRLTLDVHKIHRKYRRRFLEFWSFVDIGEPDECWNWHGNKHSKSNSTYFAIPRHWGAARQYSAPRVAFWFTWGDVGRLPIKPICGNNQCCNPLHLRARGVPHYFHNMHMTKIDLEFSSNKLQHETQLFLEATRDKDFKRFEKIQKANKLWIDFRMSSDKPVMLDDVIRSALLDEGYNNIQ
;
A
#
# COMPACT_ATOMS: atom_id res chain seq x y z
N MET A 1 3.82 -19.52 17.59
CA MET A 1 3.98 -18.05 17.64
C MET A 1 5.44 -17.74 17.35
N ALA A 2 5.78 -17.28 16.14
CA ALA A 2 7.18 -17.00 15.80
C ALA A 2 7.61 -15.70 16.50
N GLN A 3 8.18 -15.82 17.70
CA GLN A 3 8.92 -14.73 18.33
C GLN A 3 10.26 -14.61 17.63
N TRP A 4 10.40 -13.58 16.80
CA TRP A 4 11.66 -13.22 16.18
C TRP A 4 12.49 -12.44 17.20
N PRO A 5 13.78 -12.76 17.40
CA PRO A 5 14.64 -11.97 18.28
C PRO A 5 14.75 -10.54 17.73
N LEU A 6 14.39 -9.57 18.57
CA LEU A 6 14.54 -8.15 18.29
C LEU A 6 16.05 -7.82 18.22
N PRO A 7 16.54 -7.09 17.22
CA PRO A 7 17.92 -6.60 17.23
C PRO A 7 18.12 -5.70 18.46
N PRO A 8 19.23 -5.81 19.19
CA PRO A 8 19.45 -5.10 20.45
C PRO A 8 19.43 -3.56 20.28
N ASP A 9 19.84 -3.06 19.10
CA ASP A 9 20.00 -1.62 18.82
C ASP A 9 19.04 -1.11 17.73
N LEU A 10 17.87 -1.72 17.55
CA LEU A 10 16.87 -1.11 16.68
C LEU A 10 16.36 0.15 17.36
N HIS A 11 16.60 1.32 16.75
CA HIS A 11 16.13 2.65 17.22
C HIS A 11 17.06 3.39 18.20
N SER A 12 18.34 3.48 17.88
CA SER A 12 19.39 4.04 18.75
C SER A 12 19.29 5.55 19.02
N ARG A 13 18.97 6.35 17.99
CA ARG A 13 18.91 7.82 18.05
C ARG A 13 17.69 8.38 17.35
N ILE A 14 17.13 9.45 17.92
CA ILE A 14 15.98 10.17 17.36
C ILE A 14 16.46 11.52 16.82
N GLU A 15 16.15 11.79 15.55
CA GLU A 15 16.42 13.05 14.88
C GLU A 15 15.14 13.68 14.32
N GLY A 16 15.16 15.00 14.13
CA GLY A 16 14.05 15.74 13.51
C GLY A 16 14.10 15.61 11.99
N GLY A 17 13.16 14.86 11.43
CA GLY A 17 13.06 14.61 9.99
C GLY A 17 11.81 15.21 9.33
N PRO A 18 11.58 14.88 8.04
CA PRO A 18 10.50 15.47 7.26
C PRO A 18 9.14 14.87 7.57
N LEU A 19 8.11 15.53 7.04
CA LEU A 19 6.69 15.22 7.25
C LEU A 19 6.35 13.73 7.10
N CYS A 20 5.45 13.26 7.96
CA CYS A 20 4.94 11.92 8.01
C CYS A 20 3.74 11.81 7.06
N PRO A 21 3.52 10.66 6.41
CA PRO A 21 2.27 10.42 5.66
C PRO A 21 1.03 10.63 6.52
N PHE A 22 1.09 10.37 7.83
CA PHE A 22 -0.01 10.61 8.77
C PHE A 22 0.02 12.04 9.29
N HIS A 23 -1.10 12.75 9.14
CA HIS A 23 -1.17 14.16 9.48
C HIS A 23 -1.07 14.41 10.99
N ASP A 24 -1.69 13.55 11.81
CA ASP A 24 -1.67 13.65 13.27
C ASP A 24 -0.27 13.54 13.87
N HIS A 25 0.62 12.79 13.19
CA HIS A 25 2.01 12.60 13.61
C HIS A 25 2.88 13.84 13.35
N SER A 26 2.36 14.79 12.56
CA SER A 26 3.00 16.07 12.26
C SER A 26 2.59 17.18 13.25
N LEU A 27 1.53 16.95 14.05
CA LEU A 27 1.03 17.92 15.03
C LEU A 27 1.92 17.91 16.28
N GLY A 28 2.46 19.08 16.64
CA GLY A 28 3.14 19.30 17.93
C GLY A 28 4.64 19.64 17.87
N SER A 29 5.30 19.57 16.71
CA SER A 29 6.69 20.03 16.62
C SER A 29 6.76 21.53 16.36
N ARG A 30 7.37 22.30 17.28
CA ARG A 30 7.64 23.74 17.12
C ARG A 30 8.39 24.06 15.81
N ASP A 31 9.28 23.17 15.38
CA ASP A 31 10.11 23.36 14.18
C ASP A 31 9.50 22.73 12.90
N GLY A 32 8.30 22.16 12.97
CA GLY A 32 7.67 21.45 11.86
C GLY A 32 8.37 20.14 11.45
N ARG A 33 9.36 19.67 12.21
CA ARG A 33 10.08 18.41 12.01
C ARG A 33 9.49 17.29 12.84
N ILE A 34 9.48 16.06 12.34
CA ILE A 34 8.89 14.92 13.04
C ILE A 34 10.00 14.06 13.62
N PRO A 35 9.88 13.57 14.86
CA PRO A 35 10.86 12.65 15.43
C PRO A 35 10.88 11.36 14.60
N ARG A 36 12.06 11.06 14.06
CA ARG A 36 12.35 9.84 13.29
C ARG A 36 13.60 9.17 13.85
N PHE A 37 13.70 7.87 13.68
CA PHE A 37 14.91 7.14 14.02
C PHE A 37 15.96 7.31 12.93
N ASP A 38 17.20 7.61 13.28
CA ASP A 38 18.29 7.85 12.33
C ASP A 38 18.53 6.60 11.43
N ASP A 39 18.66 5.42 12.06
CA ASP A 39 19.02 4.18 11.36
C ASP A 39 17.98 3.73 10.31
N SER A 40 16.70 3.77 10.69
CA SER A 40 15.59 3.25 9.87
C SER A 40 14.82 4.34 9.13
N HIS A 41 15.01 5.61 9.50
CA HIS A 41 14.18 6.76 9.12
C HIS A 41 12.68 6.56 9.42
N ALA A 42 12.34 5.59 10.27
CA ALA A 42 10.98 5.30 10.69
C ALA A 42 10.46 6.43 11.59
N CYS A 43 9.19 6.80 11.44
CA CYS A 43 8.55 7.77 12.31
C CYS A 43 8.32 7.16 13.69
N VAL A 44 8.80 7.82 14.75
CA VAL A 44 8.68 7.34 16.14
C VAL A 44 7.23 7.09 16.53
N ARG A 45 6.33 8.02 16.15
CA ARG A 45 4.88 7.89 16.41
C ARG A 45 4.23 6.76 15.63
N CYS A 46 4.68 6.51 14.40
CA CYS A 46 4.20 5.35 13.62
C CYS A 46 4.65 4.03 14.23
N VAL A 47 5.89 3.95 14.73
CA VAL A 47 6.37 2.76 15.42
C VAL A 47 5.58 2.53 16.71
N SER A 48 5.32 3.58 17.51
CA SER A 48 4.44 3.49 18.69
C SER A 48 3.04 3.00 18.34
N ALA A 49 2.40 3.61 17.33
CA ALA A 49 1.07 3.20 16.87
C ALA A 49 1.03 1.73 16.44
N LEU A 50 2.08 1.27 15.74
CA LEU A 50 2.23 -0.12 15.35
C LEU A 50 2.39 -1.06 16.55
N THR A 51 3.16 -0.67 17.57
CA THR A 51 3.27 -1.43 18.82
C THR A 51 1.98 -1.45 19.63
N GLU A 52 1.15 -0.42 19.49
CA GLU A 52 -0.18 -0.38 20.11
C GLU A 52 -1.25 -1.14 19.29
N GLY A 53 -0.89 -1.66 18.12
CA GLY A 53 -1.82 -2.36 17.23
C GLY A 53 -2.83 -1.44 16.54
N ARG A 54 -2.55 -0.13 16.47
CA ARG A 54 -3.41 0.83 15.79
C ARG A 54 -3.17 0.79 14.29
N LEU A 55 -4.23 0.48 13.56
CA LEU A 55 -4.27 0.50 12.10
C LEU A 55 -5.37 1.43 11.63
N THR A 56 -5.13 2.13 10.53
CA THR A 56 -6.11 3.03 9.93
C THR A 56 -6.11 2.89 8.42
N LEU A 57 -7.30 2.84 7.81
CA LEU A 57 -7.50 2.85 6.35
C LEU A 57 -8.13 4.16 5.84
N ASP A 58 -8.18 5.19 6.69
CA ASP A 58 -8.88 6.44 6.40
C ASP A 58 -7.99 7.44 5.65
N VAL A 59 -8.46 7.94 4.49
CA VAL A 59 -7.77 8.97 3.70
C VAL A 59 -7.62 10.30 4.45
N HIS A 60 -8.53 10.62 5.36
CA HIS A 60 -8.51 11.86 6.13
C HIS A 60 -7.36 11.87 7.14
N LYS A 61 -6.98 10.70 7.66
CA LYS A 61 -5.81 10.51 8.54
C LYS A 61 -4.48 10.71 7.81
N ILE A 62 -4.49 10.64 6.48
CA ILE A 62 -3.33 10.92 5.64
C ILE A 62 -3.18 12.42 5.35
N HIS A 63 -1.95 12.91 5.40
CA HIS A 63 -1.58 14.29 5.11
C HIS A 63 -1.91 14.67 3.65
N ARG A 64 -2.41 15.89 3.43
CA ARG A 64 -2.92 16.38 2.13
C ARG A 64 -1.98 16.09 0.94
N LYS A 65 -0.66 16.22 1.14
CA LYS A 65 0.37 15.92 0.13
C LYS A 65 0.36 14.46 -0.37
N TYR A 66 -0.03 13.51 0.47
CA TYR A 66 -0.01 12.08 0.16
C TYR A 66 -1.39 11.49 -0.14
N ARG A 67 -2.50 12.18 0.18
CA ARG A 67 -3.88 11.69 -0.04
C ARG A 67 -4.14 11.20 -1.46
N ARG A 68 -3.71 11.96 -2.48
CA ARG A 68 -3.88 11.54 -3.88
C ARG A 68 -3.16 10.23 -4.19
N ARG A 69 -1.92 10.08 -3.71
CA ARG A 69 -1.11 8.86 -3.91
C ARG A 69 -1.65 7.68 -3.12
N PHE A 70 -2.25 7.93 -1.96
CA PHE A 70 -2.95 6.93 -1.16
C PHE A 70 -4.13 6.35 -1.94
N LEU A 71 -5.02 7.20 -2.46
CA LEU A 71 -6.18 6.74 -3.26
C LEU A 71 -5.75 6.06 -4.56
N GLU A 72 -4.75 6.63 -5.25
CA GLU A 72 -4.18 6.02 -6.45
C GLU A 72 -3.58 4.63 -6.15
N PHE A 73 -2.88 4.46 -5.03
CA PHE A 73 -2.36 3.17 -4.61
C PHE A 73 -3.48 2.14 -4.38
N TRP A 74 -4.49 2.48 -3.57
CA TRP A 74 -5.58 1.56 -3.26
C TRP A 74 -6.47 1.23 -4.45
N SER A 75 -6.56 2.12 -5.45
CA SER A 75 -7.26 1.84 -6.71
C SER A 75 -6.67 0.69 -7.54
N PHE A 76 -5.41 0.31 -7.27
CA PHE A 76 -4.73 -0.82 -7.91
C PHE A 76 -4.73 -2.11 -7.07
N VAL A 77 -5.35 -2.09 -5.90
CA VAL A 77 -5.41 -3.24 -4.98
C VAL A 77 -6.81 -3.82 -5.02
N ASP A 78 -6.90 -5.14 -5.19
CA ASP A 78 -8.17 -5.87 -5.05
C ASP A 78 -8.48 -6.05 -3.55
N ILE A 79 -9.34 -5.17 -3.00
CA ILE A 79 -9.67 -5.12 -1.58
C ILE A 79 -10.84 -6.08 -1.31
N GLY A 80 -10.52 -7.21 -0.69
CA GLY A 80 -11.49 -8.23 -0.24
C GLY A 80 -11.64 -8.27 1.28
N GLU A 81 -11.98 -9.45 1.80
CA GLU A 81 -12.19 -9.67 3.24
C GLU A 81 -10.89 -9.61 4.06
N PRO A 82 -10.97 -9.42 5.40
CA PRO A 82 -9.80 -9.32 6.29
C PRO A 82 -8.86 -10.53 6.24
N ASP A 83 -9.41 -11.72 6.01
CA ASP A 83 -8.67 -12.99 5.96
C ASP A 83 -8.19 -13.34 4.54
N GLU A 84 -8.57 -12.55 3.53
CA GLU A 84 -8.23 -12.79 2.13
C GLU A 84 -6.95 -12.05 1.71
N CYS A 85 -6.26 -12.57 0.69
CA CYS A 85 -5.11 -11.89 0.12
C CYS A 85 -5.55 -10.76 -0.81
N TRP A 86 -5.12 -9.53 -0.53
CA TRP A 86 -5.37 -8.40 -1.42
C TRP A 86 -4.27 -8.31 -2.48
N ASN A 87 -4.61 -8.58 -3.73
CA ASN A 87 -3.64 -8.67 -4.82
C ASN A 87 -3.35 -7.29 -5.44
N TRP A 88 -2.09 -7.09 -5.86
CA TRP A 88 -1.66 -5.88 -6.56
C TRP A 88 -1.79 -6.02 -8.08
N HIS A 89 -2.48 -5.07 -8.71
CA HIS A 89 -2.73 -5.00 -10.15
C HIS A 89 -2.00 -3.85 -10.86
N GLY A 90 -1.26 -3.03 -10.12
CA GLY A 90 -0.43 -1.98 -10.71
C GLY A 90 0.83 -2.53 -11.39
N ASN A 91 1.79 -1.64 -11.62
CA ASN A 91 3.03 -2.00 -12.32
C ASN A 91 3.82 -3.11 -11.61
N LYS A 92 4.42 -3.99 -12.41
CA LYS A 92 5.33 -5.06 -11.98
C LYS A 92 6.63 -4.97 -12.78
N HIS A 93 7.76 -5.30 -12.15
CA HIS A 93 9.02 -5.41 -12.88
C HIS A 93 8.99 -6.63 -13.79
N SER A 94 9.29 -6.43 -15.07
CA SER A 94 9.26 -7.48 -16.10
C SER A 94 10.17 -8.66 -15.80
N LYS A 95 11.32 -8.45 -15.14
CA LYS A 95 12.32 -9.50 -14.88
C LYS A 95 12.13 -10.24 -13.55
N SER A 96 11.69 -9.55 -12.51
CA SER A 96 11.63 -10.10 -11.15
C SER A 96 10.20 -10.41 -10.69
N ASN A 97 9.20 -10.12 -11.53
CA ASN A 97 7.77 -10.19 -11.19
C ASN A 97 7.45 -9.47 -9.86
N SER A 98 8.26 -8.48 -9.48
CA SER A 98 8.08 -7.75 -8.23
C SER A 98 7.15 -6.57 -8.47
N THR A 99 6.11 -6.50 -7.66
CA THR A 99 5.11 -5.41 -7.67
C THR A 99 5.75 -4.13 -7.16
N TYR A 100 5.54 -2.99 -7.84
CA TYR A 100 6.06 -1.72 -7.37
C TYR A 100 5.07 -0.57 -7.52
N PHE A 101 5.21 0.42 -6.65
CA PHE A 101 4.50 1.70 -6.72
C PHE A 101 5.50 2.86 -6.59
N ALA A 102 5.30 3.89 -7.41
CA ALA A 102 6.22 5.01 -7.49
C ALA A 102 5.90 6.06 -6.41
N ILE A 103 6.65 6.05 -5.31
CA ILE A 103 6.55 7.04 -4.23
C ILE A 103 7.92 7.59 -3.83
N PRO A 104 8.15 8.91 -3.91
CA PRO A 104 9.43 9.49 -3.50
C PRO A 104 9.52 9.46 -1.97
N ARG A 105 10.71 9.13 -1.47
CA ARG A 105 11.04 9.11 -0.05
C ARG A 105 12.22 10.04 0.20
N HIS A 106 12.27 10.62 1.40
CA HIS A 106 13.28 11.61 1.76
C HIS A 106 14.67 10.99 2.00
N TRP A 107 14.72 9.72 2.38
CA TRP A 107 15.95 9.03 2.73
C TRP A 107 16.56 8.22 1.58
N GLY A 108 16.01 8.25 0.38
CA GLY A 108 16.47 7.39 -0.72
C GLY A 108 16.30 8.03 -2.09
N ALA A 109 17.28 7.80 -2.97
CA ALA A 109 17.20 8.16 -4.38
C ALA A 109 16.17 7.28 -5.14
N ALA A 110 15.88 6.10 -4.62
CA ALA A 110 14.87 5.19 -5.16
C ALA A 110 13.47 5.84 -5.09
N ARG A 111 12.79 5.87 -6.23
CA ARG A 111 11.42 6.39 -6.37
C ARG A 111 10.37 5.29 -6.46
N GLN A 112 10.79 4.02 -6.44
CA GLN A 112 9.93 2.86 -6.60
C GLN A 112 10.12 1.91 -5.42
N TYR A 113 9.01 1.50 -4.80
CA TYR A 113 9.00 0.61 -3.65
C TYR A 113 7.99 -0.51 -3.87
N SER A 114 8.19 -1.65 -3.20
CA SER A 114 7.30 -2.79 -3.35
C SER A 114 5.88 -2.44 -2.88
N ALA A 115 4.86 -2.91 -3.60
CA ALA A 115 3.47 -2.61 -3.26
C ALA A 115 3.08 -3.02 -1.83
N PRO A 116 3.45 -4.21 -1.31
CA PRO A 116 3.20 -4.57 0.09
C PRO A 116 3.81 -3.59 1.10
N ARG A 117 4.99 -3.06 0.79
CA ARG A 117 5.64 -2.06 1.66
C ARG A 117 4.89 -0.73 1.66
N VAL A 118 4.39 -0.31 0.50
CA VAL A 118 3.58 0.91 0.40
C VAL A 118 2.23 0.74 1.10
N ALA A 119 1.58 -0.42 0.96
CA ALA A 119 0.37 -0.75 1.72
C ALA A 119 0.62 -0.63 3.22
N PHE A 120 1.72 -1.20 3.72
CA PHE A 120 2.11 -1.10 5.12
C PHE A 120 2.28 0.35 5.57
N TRP A 121 2.97 1.17 4.78
CA TRP A 121 3.18 2.58 5.10
C TRP A 121 1.91 3.41 5.16
N PHE A 122 0.92 3.07 4.33
CA PHE A 122 -0.36 3.78 4.30
C PHE A 122 -1.36 3.29 5.35
N THR A 123 -1.10 2.17 6.01
CA THR A 123 -2.04 1.55 6.97
C THR A 123 -1.55 1.56 8.41
N TRP A 124 -0.39 0.96 8.61
CA TRP A 124 0.24 0.78 9.93
C TRP A 124 1.12 1.96 10.32
N GLY A 125 1.73 2.62 9.34
CA GLY A 125 2.66 3.70 9.64
C GLY A 125 3.93 3.68 8.80
N ASP A 126 4.60 4.83 8.77
CA ASP A 126 5.88 4.97 8.10
C ASP A 126 7.03 4.35 8.91
N VAL A 127 7.28 3.06 8.66
CA VAL A 127 8.39 2.28 9.22
C VAL A 127 9.72 2.42 8.46
N GLY A 128 9.81 3.37 7.54
CA GLY A 128 11.05 3.67 6.81
C GLY A 128 11.66 2.44 6.13
N ARG A 129 12.94 2.16 6.41
CA ARG A 129 13.74 1.09 5.79
C ARG A 129 13.52 -0.30 6.40
N LEU A 130 12.74 -0.42 7.49
CA LEU A 130 12.51 -1.70 8.16
C LEU A 130 11.93 -2.74 7.19
N PRO A 131 12.48 -3.97 7.12
CA PRO A 131 12.02 -4.97 6.17
C PRO A 131 10.64 -5.48 6.58
N ILE A 132 9.77 -5.64 5.58
CA ILE A 132 8.39 -6.10 5.76
C ILE A 132 8.25 -7.46 5.11
N LYS A 133 7.57 -8.39 5.79
CA LYS A 133 7.26 -9.72 5.28
C LYS A 133 5.75 -9.99 5.37
N PRO A 134 5.15 -10.58 4.33
CA PRO A 134 3.82 -11.14 4.43
C PRO A 134 3.82 -12.44 5.23
N ILE A 135 2.75 -12.69 5.99
CA ILE A 135 2.54 -13.92 6.78
C ILE A 135 1.65 -14.94 6.07
N CYS A 136 0.88 -14.52 5.06
CA CYS A 136 -0.05 -15.35 4.29
C CYS A 136 0.61 -16.25 3.23
N GLY A 137 1.93 -16.18 3.05
CA GLY A 137 2.67 -16.91 2.00
C GLY A 137 2.63 -16.26 0.61
N ASN A 138 1.72 -15.32 0.35
CA ASN A 138 1.72 -14.53 -0.88
C ASN A 138 2.64 -13.31 -0.76
N ASN A 139 3.75 -13.32 -1.52
CA ASN A 139 4.75 -12.23 -1.53
C ASN A 139 4.24 -10.90 -2.10
N GLN A 140 3.12 -10.90 -2.82
CA GLN A 140 2.51 -9.74 -3.46
C GLN A 140 1.28 -9.21 -2.70
N CYS A 141 0.95 -9.80 -1.55
CA CYS A 141 -0.23 -9.43 -0.77
C CYS A 141 -0.08 -8.01 -0.18
N CYS A 142 -1.09 -7.18 -0.42
CA CYS A 142 -1.19 -5.81 0.10
C CYS A 142 -2.12 -5.71 1.33
N ASN A 143 -2.71 -6.82 1.80
CA ASN A 143 -3.58 -6.80 2.98
C ASN A 143 -2.75 -6.44 4.23
N PRO A 144 -3.06 -5.33 4.91
CA PRO A 144 -2.33 -4.90 6.10
C PRO A 144 -2.27 -5.94 7.21
N LEU A 145 -3.33 -6.73 7.40
CA LEU A 145 -3.40 -7.75 8.45
C LEU A 145 -2.43 -8.90 8.16
N HIS A 146 -2.14 -9.13 6.89
CA HIS A 146 -1.21 -10.13 6.40
C HIS A 146 0.24 -9.64 6.34
N LEU A 147 0.57 -8.44 6.83
CA LEU A 147 1.92 -7.88 6.79
C LEU A 147 2.52 -7.71 8.18
N ARG A 148 3.85 -7.84 8.26
CA ARG A 148 4.64 -7.64 9.49
C ARG A 148 5.96 -6.93 9.17
N ALA A 149 6.27 -5.88 9.92
CA ALA A 149 7.60 -5.29 9.95
C ALA A 149 8.54 -6.08 10.88
N ARG A 150 9.77 -6.32 10.44
CA ARG A 150 10.78 -6.96 11.28
C ARG A 150 11.29 -5.98 12.34
N GLY A 151 11.43 -6.46 13.57
CA GLY A 151 12.06 -5.70 14.64
C GLY A 151 11.11 -4.77 15.42
N VAL A 152 9.81 -4.74 15.05
CA VAL A 152 8.79 -4.02 15.82
C VAL A 152 7.77 -5.05 16.30
N PRO A 153 7.43 -5.11 17.61
CA PRO A 153 6.36 -5.99 18.07
C PRO A 153 5.03 -5.49 17.52
N HIS A 154 4.25 -6.40 16.93
CA HIS A 154 2.91 -6.07 16.44
C HIS A 154 1.92 -6.73 17.39
N TYR A 155 1.19 -5.93 18.16
CA TYR A 155 0.16 -6.46 19.05
C TYR A 155 -1.14 -6.58 18.28
N PHE A 156 -1.59 -7.82 18.10
CA PHE A 156 -2.92 -8.15 17.58
C PHE A 156 -3.81 -8.50 18.77
N HIS A 157 -4.74 -7.64 19.13
CA HIS A 157 -5.85 -8.10 19.94
C HIS A 157 -6.73 -8.98 19.05
N ASN A 158 -7.09 -10.17 19.52
CA ASN A 158 -7.96 -11.11 18.80
C ASN A 158 -9.14 -10.35 18.17
N MET A 159 -9.15 -10.32 16.84
CA MET A 159 -10.01 -9.49 15.99
C MET A 159 -11.43 -10.05 15.92
N HIS A 160 -12.10 -10.20 17.06
CA HIS A 160 -13.56 -10.09 17.07
C HIS A 160 -13.89 -8.60 16.97
N MET A 161 -14.19 -8.16 15.74
CA MET A 161 -14.50 -6.79 15.28
C MET A 161 -15.52 -6.02 16.14
N THR A 162 -15.20 -5.66 17.39
CA THR A 162 -16.14 -4.89 18.22
C THR A 162 -15.49 -3.82 19.10
N LYS A 163 -14.14 -3.77 19.23
CA LYS A 163 -13.51 -2.85 20.20
C LYS A 163 -12.21 -2.16 19.73
N ILE A 164 -11.92 -2.10 18.44
CA ILE A 164 -10.80 -1.31 17.91
C ILE A 164 -11.40 -0.38 16.85
N ASP A 165 -11.30 0.94 17.06
CA ASP A 165 -11.74 2.06 16.21
C ASP A 165 -12.82 1.74 15.15
N LEU A 166 -13.95 2.47 15.21
CA LEU A 166 -15.07 2.49 14.25
C LEU A 166 -14.68 2.76 12.76
N GLU A 167 -13.40 2.68 12.39
CA GLU A 167 -12.81 3.11 11.12
C GLU A 167 -12.09 2.02 10.31
N PHE A 168 -12.03 0.76 10.76
CA PHE A 168 -11.68 -0.33 9.83
C PHE A 168 -12.93 -0.72 9.01
N SER A 169 -13.19 0.02 7.95
CA SER A 169 -14.25 -0.29 6.99
C SER A 169 -13.67 -0.39 5.59
N SER A 170 -13.49 -1.62 5.10
CA SER A 170 -13.17 -1.90 3.70
C SER A 170 -14.18 -1.23 2.76
N ASN A 171 -15.45 -1.23 3.15
CA ASN A 171 -16.55 -0.59 2.43
C ASN A 171 -16.36 0.93 2.32
N LYS A 172 -15.90 1.61 3.39
CA LYS A 172 -15.61 3.05 3.34
C LYS A 172 -14.49 3.34 2.35
N LEU A 173 -13.42 2.54 2.38
CA LEU A 173 -12.32 2.68 1.43
C LEU A 173 -12.79 2.44 -0.01
N GLN A 174 -13.55 1.37 -0.26
CA GLN A 174 -14.13 1.10 -1.58
C GLN A 174 -14.98 2.28 -2.08
N HIS A 175 -15.86 2.82 -1.22
CA HIS A 175 -16.70 3.96 -1.55
C HIS A 175 -15.89 5.23 -1.88
N GLU A 176 -14.90 5.57 -1.06
CA GLU A 176 -14.02 6.73 -1.32
C GLU A 176 -13.22 6.56 -2.62
N THR A 177 -12.79 5.33 -2.91
CA THR A 177 -12.05 5.01 -4.14
C THR A 177 -12.95 5.17 -5.36
N GLN A 178 -14.20 4.73 -5.27
CA GLN A 178 -15.20 4.92 -6.32
C GLN A 178 -15.51 6.39 -6.58
N LEU A 179 -15.76 7.17 -5.51
CA LEU A 179 -15.96 8.62 -5.61
C LEU A 179 -14.77 9.34 -6.24
N PHE A 180 -13.54 8.89 -5.95
CA PHE A 180 -12.34 9.42 -6.59
C PHE A 180 -12.30 9.14 -8.10
N LEU A 181 -12.69 7.93 -8.53
CA LEU A 181 -12.76 7.58 -9.95
C LEU A 181 -13.82 8.43 -10.68
N GLU A 182 -14.99 8.62 -10.06
CA GLU A 182 -16.07 9.47 -10.58
C GLU A 182 -15.63 10.94 -10.70
N ALA A 183 -15.05 11.50 -9.64
CA ALA A 183 -14.53 12.87 -9.67
C ALA A 183 -13.37 13.06 -10.67
N THR A 184 -12.57 12.00 -10.90
CA THR A 184 -11.49 12.03 -11.90
C THR A 184 -12.04 11.98 -13.31
N ARG A 185 -13.09 11.20 -13.57
CA ARG A 185 -13.83 11.18 -14.84
C ARG A 185 -14.31 12.58 -15.22
N ASP A 186 -14.90 13.28 -14.25
CA ASP A 186 -15.55 14.57 -14.50
C ASP A 186 -14.53 15.72 -14.67
N LYS A 187 -13.34 15.62 -14.03
CA LYS A 187 -12.30 16.66 -14.09
C LYS A 187 -11.21 16.45 -15.14
N ASP A 188 -10.83 15.20 -15.40
CA ASP A 188 -9.70 14.85 -16.28
C ASP A 188 -9.98 13.51 -16.99
N PHE A 189 -10.80 13.58 -18.02
CA PHE A 189 -11.29 12.43 -18.78
C PHE A 189 -10.16 11.55 -19.35
N LYS A 190 -9.08 12.14 -19.86
CA LYS A 190 -7.93 11.40 -20.42
C LYS A 190 -7.23 10.53 -19.36
N ARG A 191 -7.13 11.04 -18.14
CA ARG A 191 -6.52 10.29 -17.03
C ARG A 191 -7.45 9.17 -16.54
N PHE A 192 -8.76 9.44 -16.50
CA PHE A 192 -9.76 8.42 -16.20
C PHE A 192 -9.74 7.29 -17.24
N GLU A 193 -9.71 7.62 -18.53
CA GLU A 193 -9.66 6.64 -19.62
C GLU A 193 -8.44 5.72 -19.53
N LYS A 194 -7.28 6.25 -19.13
CA LYS A 194 -6.08 5.45 -18.88
C LYS A 194 -6.24 4.45 -17.73
N ILE A 195 -6.89 4.86 -16.64
CA ILE A 195 -7.18 4.00 -15.48
C ILE A 195 -8.23 2.95 -15.86
N GLN A 196 -9.27 3.35 -16.59
CA GLN A 196 -10.36 2.48 -17.01
C GLN A 196 -9.90 1.45 -18.06
N LYS A 197 -9.04 1.83 -19.01
CA LYS A 197 -8.47 0.93 -20.01
C LYS A 197 -7.62 -0.17 -19.35
N ALA A 198 -6.85 0.17 -18.32
CA ALA A 198 -6.12 -0.80 -17.52
C ALA A 198 -7.05 -1.78 -16.78
N ASN A 199 -8.18 -1.29 -16.25
CA ASN A 199 -9.17 -2.14 -15.57
C ASN A 199 -9.96 -3.04 -16.55
N LYS A 200 -10.35 -2.53 -17.73
CA LYS A 200 -11.17 -3.26 -18.71
C LYS A 200 -10.43 -4.46 -19.32
N LEU A 201 -9.16 -4.29 -19.71
CA LEU A 201 -8.32 -5.37 -20.24
C LEU A 201 -8.26 -6.58 -19.29
N TRP A 202 -8.31 -6.32 -17.98
CA TRP A 202 -8.29 -7.37 -16.97
C TRP A 202 -9.64 -8.09 -16.82
N ILE A 203 -10.76 -7.36 -16.91
CA ILE A 203 -12.11 -7.94 -16.84
C ILE A 203 -12.34 -8.86 -18.05
N ASP A 204 -12.02 -8.41 -19.25
CA ASP A 204 -12.24 -9.18 -20.49
C ASP A 204 -11.36 -10.46 -20.54
N PHE A 205 -10.14 -10.39 -20.00
CA PHE A 205 -9.25 -11.55 -19.85
C PHE A 205 -9.77 -12.58 -18.84
N ARG A 206 -10.44 -12.14 -17.77
CA ARG A 206 -11.00 -13.01 -16.73
C ARG A 206 -12.29 -13.68 -17.18
N MET A 207 -13.15 -12.95 -17.91
CA MET A 207 -14.39 -13.50 -18.46
C MET A 207 -14.13 -14.52 -19.59
N SER A 208 -12.94 -14.50 -20.20
CA SER A 208 -12.54 -15.45 -21.24
C SER A 208 -11.79 -16.69 -20.72
N SER A 209 -11.45 -16.75 -19.42
CA SER A 209 -10.59 -17.79 -18.85
C SER A 209 -11.28 -18.61 -17.75
N ASP A 210 -11.84 -19.78 -18.08
CA ASP A 210 -12.46 -20.73 -17.12
C ASP A 210 -11.45 -21.65 -16.38
N LYS A 211 -10.14 -21.37 -16.43
CA LYS A 211 -9.07 -22.17 -15.80
C LYS A 211 -8.01 -21.28 -15.12
N PRO A 212 -7.24 -21.82 -14.14
CA PRO A 212 -6.22 -21.04 -13.43
C PRO A 212 -5.19 -20.47 -14.40
N VAL A 213 -5.02 -19.15 -14.37
CA VAL A 213 -4.26 -18.39 -15.35
C VAL A 213 -2.76 -18.66 -15.24
N MET A 214 -2.14 -19.04 -16.36
CA MET A 214 -0.69 -19.04 -16.53
C MET A 214 -0.22 -17.71 -17.12
N LEU A 215 0.94 -17.22 -16.65
CA LEU A 215 1.47 -15.89 -16.99
C LEU A 215 1.70 -15.68 -18.49
N ASP A 216 1.97 -16.76 -19.22
CA ASP A 216 2.25 -16.73 -20.67
C ASP A 216 1.00 -16.39 -21.50
N ASP A 217 -0.19 -16.72 -21.00
CA ASP A 217 -1.45 -16.46 -21.71
C ASP A 217 -1.86 -14.98 -21.63
N VAL A 218 -1.50 -14.30 -20.53
CA VAL A 218 -1.67 -12.84 -20.35
C VAL A 218 -0.73 -12.05 -21.27
N ILE A 219 0.50 -12.56 -21.47
CA ILE A 219 1.47 -11.92 -22.35
C ILE A 219 1.05 -12.08 -23.82
N ARG A 220 0.53 -13.25 -24.20
CA ARG A 220 0.03 -13.49 -25.56
C ARG A 220 -1.17 -12.62 -25.92
N SER A 221 -2.14 -12.46 -25.02
CA SER A 221 -3.32 -11.62 -25.29
C SER A 221 -2.95 -10.15 -25.46
N ALA A 222 -2.06 -9.63 -24.63
CA ALA A 222 -1.55 -8.26 -24.75
C ALA A 222 -0.80 -8.01 -26.08
N LEU A 223 -0.03 -8.99 -26.55
CA LEU A 223 0.70 -8.88 -27.82
C LEU A 223 -0.21 -8.98 -29.06
N LEU A 224 -1.31 -9.75 -28.97
CA LEU A 224 -2.29 -9.87 -30.05
C LEU A 224 -3.07 -8.56 -30.27
N ASP A 225 -3.42 -7.86 -29.20
CA ASP A 225 -4.08 -6.54 -29.27
C ASP A 225 -3.17 -5.44 -29.81
N GLU A 226 -1.86 -5.50 -29.55
CA GLU A 226 -0.87 -4.59 -30.14
C GLU A 226 -0.64 -4.87 -31.64
N GLY A 227 -0.76 -6.13 -32.07
CA GLY A 227 -0.69 -6.52 -33.48
C GLY A 227 -1.90 -6.04 -34.30
N TYR A 228 -3.10 -6.08 -33.72
CA TYR A 228 -4.34 -5.68 -34.41
C TYR A 228 -4.44 -4.15 -34.58
N ASN A 229 -3.93 -3.38 -33.61
CA ASN A 229 -3.90 -1.90 -33.69
C ASN A 229 -2.81 -1.34 -34.61
N ASN A 230 -1.92 -2.17 -35.17
CA ASN A 230 -0.88 -1.77 -36.13
C ASN A 230 -1.23 -2.11 -37.59
N ILE A 231 -2.41 -2.68 -37.86
CA ILE A 231 -2.87 -3.07 -39.21
C ILE A 231 -4.10 -2.25 -39.67
N GLN A 232 -4.56 -1.28 -38.88
CA GLN A 232 -5.53 -0.25 -39.29
C GLN A 232 -4.86 1.13 -39.38
#